data_AF-A0ABD0SLD7-F1
#
_entry.id   AF-A0ABD0SLD7-F1
#
_cell.length_a   1.000
_cell.length_b   1.000
_cell.length_c   1.000
_cell.angle_alpha   90.00
_cell.angle_beta   90.00
_cell.angle_gamma   90.00
#
_symmetry.space_group_name_H-M   'P 1'
#
loop_
_entity.id
_entity.type
_entity.pdbx_description
1 polymer ?
#
loop_
_entity_poly.entity_id
_entity_poly.type
_entity_poly.pdbx_seq_one_letter_code
_entity_poly.pdbx_strand_id
1 'polypeptide(L)'
;MLRKASSWVSSPLAVHLLLGAAGASGPSIDKYAQLSKLLAKDERNTLRSRVFIASSSEEQRKYGDLESQHVDFRNDADSNTISDWINQHAEETMGFKNDFPMDTRIALTNIHRFKDTWKEFNNGSPCMKLYNSFNYTQDVKYETRMLELPTSGDFKLVLLVPNETDVLPELFSKLRNEGLEAAASCLQPMFTTTTRLEAPSISICSKIIREQEIVTKSFTATGLQYGNIKISDEGIDINVLTCLYSTVDSAPIKKEEDMSFLEKRPCFFIALIFKDTPIFLGQYYP
;
A
#
# COMPACT_ATOMS: atom_id res chain seq x y z
N MET A 1 -26.51 -9.08 -2.44
CA MET A 1 -26.18 -8.55 -1.10
C MET A 1 -25.09 -7.49 -1.28
N LEU A 2 -25.34 -6.24 -0.92
CA LEU A 2 -24.35 -5.15 -1.03
C LEU A 2 -23.27 -5.33 0.06
N ARG A 3 -21.99 -5.49 -0.32
CA ARG A 3 -20.88 -5.50 0.65
C ARG A 3 -20.65 -4.08 1.17
N LYS A 4 -20.42 -3.96 2.48
CA LYS A 4 -20.00 -2.72 3.13
C LYS A 4 -18.63 -2.32 2.57
N ALA A 5 -18.47 -1.06 2.15
CA ALA A 5 -17.15 -0.54 1.78
C ALA A 5 -16.19 -0.72 2.97
N SER A 6 -15.01 -1.26 2.72
CA SER A 6 -14.03 -1.62 3.74
C SER A 6 -12.78 -0.76 3.63
N SER A 7 -12.31 -0.24 4.77
CA SER A 7 -11.02 0.44 4.85
C SER A 7 -9.90 -0.51 4.42
N TRP A 8 -8.91 0.01 3.70
CA TRP A 8 -7.80 -0.77 3.18
C TRP A 8 -6.48 -0.01 3.18
N VAL A 9 -5.38 -0.75 3.22
CA VAL A 9 -4.02 -0.22 3.03
C VAL A 9 -3.20 -1.18 2.16
N SER A 10 -2.35 -0.61 1.31
CA SER A 10 -1.54 -1.30 0.31
C SER A 10 -0.16 -0.66 0.24
N SER A 11 0.83 -1.44 -0.18
CA SER A 11 2.20 -0.99 -0.42
C SER A 11 2.53 -1.03 -1.91
N PRO A 12 2.41 0.10 -2.65
CA PRO A 12 2.86 0.19 -4.03
C PRO A 12 4.33 -0.19 -4.21
N LEU A 13 5.19 0.17 -3.24
CA LEU A 13 6.60 -0.18 -3.25
C LEU A 13 6.78 -1.70 -3.27
N ALA A 14 6.14 -2.42 -2.34
CA ALA A 14 6.23 -3.87 -2.26
C ALA A 14 5.74 -4.54 -3.55
N VAL A 15 4.60 -4.09 -4.09
CA VAL A 15 4.04 -4.62 -5.34
C VAL A 15 5.05 -4.48 -6.49
N HIS A 16 5.62 -3.30 -6.69
CA HIS A 16 6.56 -3.09 -7.79
C HIS A 16 7.88 -3.85 -7.61
N LEU A 17 8.35 -4.03 -6.36
CA LEU A 17 9.52 -4.88 -6.09
C LEU A 17 9.27 -6.33 -6.45
N LEU A 18 8.10 -6.88 -6.11
CA LEU A 18 7.75 -8.26 -6.47
C LEU A 18 7.52 -8.43 -7.97
N LEU A 19 6.90 -7.45 -8.64
CA LEU A 19 6.76 -7.45 -10.10
C LEU A 19 8.14 -7.42 -10.79
N GLY A 20 9.06 -6.58 -10.32
CA GLY A 20 10.45 -6.55 -10.80
C GLY A 20 11.18 -7.87 -10.58
N ALA A 21 11.04 -8.49 -9.41
CA ALA A 21 11.59 -9.82 -9.12
C ALA A 21 11.00 -10.92 -10.01
N ALA A 22 9.74 -10.81 -10.40
CA ALA A 22 9.08 -11.68 -11.37
C ALA A 22 9.52 -11.43 -12.84
N GLY A 23 10.36 -10.41 -13.07
CA GLY A 23 10.91 -10.06 -14.37
C GLY A 23 10.07 -9.06 -15.17
N ALA A 24 9.07 -8.43 -14.57
CA ALA A 24 8.42 -7.28 -15.19
C ALA A 24 9.41 -6.09 -15.25
N SER A 25 9.27 -5.26 -16.26
CA SER A 25 10.11 -4.07 -16.46
C SER A 25 9.25 -2.88 -16.87
N GLY A 26 9.73 -1.68 -16.54
CA GLY A 26 9.06 -0.44 -16.88
C GLY A 26 9.47 0.71 -15.98
N PRO A 27 9.17 1.96 -16.37
CA PRO A 27 9.63 3.14 -15.64
C PRO A 27 9.21 3.17 -14.17
N SER A 28 7.99 2.71 -13.85
CA SER A 28 7.51 2.64 -12.47
C SER A 28 8.26 1.59 -11.64
N ILE A 29 8.56 0.42 -12.23
CA ILE A 29 9.33 -0.65 -11.57
C ILE A 29 10.75 -0.15 -11.26
N ASP A 30 11.40 0.50 -12.22
CA ASP A 30 12.74 1.07 -12.03
C ASP A 30 12.76 2.15 -10.95
N LYS A 31 11.75 3.04 -10.96
CA LYS A 31 11.56 4.08 -9.94
C LYS A 31 11.47 3.47 -8.54
N TYR A 32 10.62 2.47 -8.34
CA TYR A 32 10.43 1.82 -7.04
C TYR A 32 11.64 0.95 -6.62
N ALA A 33 12.35 0.36 -7.58
CA ALA A 33 13.60 -0.37 -7.31
C ALA A 33 14.74 0.56 -6.86
N GLN A 34 14.81 1.79 -7.38
CA GLN A 34 15.75 2.80 -6.86
C GLN A 34 15.32 3.30 -5.47
N LEU A 35 14.02 3.51 -5.28
CA LEU A 35 13.46 3.95 -3.99
C LEU A 35 13.76 2.95 -2.87
N SER A 36 13.62 1.65 -3.12
CA SER A 36 13.90 0.62 -2.13
C SER A 36 15.36 0.62 -1.67
N LYS A 37 16.32 0.89 -2.57
CA LYS A 37 17.75 1.02 -2.21
C LYS A 37 18.02 2.22 -1.31
N LEU A 38 17.27 3.30 -1.47
CA LEU A 38 17.36 4.47 -0.58
C LEU A 38 16.75 4.15 0.78
N LEU A 39 15.58 3.51 0.80
CA LEU A 39 14.84 3.16 2.00
C LEU A 39 15.50 2.04 2.81
N ALA A 40 16.28 1.16 2.18
CA ALA A 40 17.01 0.08 2.87
C ALA A 40 18.03 0.57 3.92
N LYS A 41 18.40 1.85 3.89
CA LYS A 41 19.29 2.49 4.87
C LYS A 41 18.54 3.17 6.01
N ASP A 42 17.21 3.21 5.93
CA ASP A 42 16.36 3.92 6.87
C ASP A 42 15.80 2.96 7.91
N GLU A 43 16.19 3.12 9.18
CA GLU A 43 15.77 2.21 10.26
C GLU A 43 14.26 2.22 10.53
N ARG A 44 13.54 3.26 10.08
CA ARG A 44 12.08 3.33 10.20
C ARG A 44 11.38 2.48 9.16
N ASN A 45 12.08 2.09 8.10
CA ASN A 45 11.55 1.35 6.97
C ASN A 45 12.16 -0.05 6.91
N THR A 46 11.32 -1.07 6.96
CA THR A 46 11.77 -2.46 6.84
C THR A 46 11.13 -3.09 5.60
N LEU A 47 11.98 -3.62 4.72
CA LEU A 47 11.59 -4.38 3.54
C LEU A 47 12.20 -5.78 3.64
N ARG A 48 11.36 -6.81 3.73
CA ARG A 48 11.77 -8.22 3.75
C ARG A 48 11.01 -8.99 2.71
N SER A 49 11.74 -9.62 1.80
CA SER A 49 11.15 -10.42 0.72
C SER A 49 11.63 -11.86 0.78
N ARG A 50 10.78 -12.79 0.38
CA ARG A 50 11.11 -14.21 0.22
C ARG A 50 10.29 -14.81 -0.91
N VAL A 51 10.80 -15.87 -1.52
CA VAL A 51 10.08 -16.64 -2.52
C VAL A 51 9.81 -18.03 -1.96
N PHE A 52 8.57 -18.46 -2.04
CA PHE A 52 8.15 -19.81 -1.69
C PHE A 52 7.82 -20.56 -2.97
N ILE A 53 8.51 -21.67 -3.21
CA ILE A 53 8.37 -22.49 -4.42
C ILE A 53 7.77 -23.83 -4.02
N ALA A 54 6.79 -24.31 -4.77
CA ALA A 54 6.20 -25.61 -4.51
C ALA A 54 7.28 -26.70 -4.61
N SER A 55 7.36 -27.59 -3.62
CA SER A 55 8.33 -28.70 -3.60
C SER A 55 8.19 -29.64 -4.82
N SER A 56 7.01 -29.68 -5.43
CA SER A 56 6.73 -30.43 -6.67
C SER A 56 7.11 -29.71 -7.96
N SER A 57 7.54 -28.44 -7.88
CA SER A 57 7.88 -27.62 -9.04
C SER A 57 9.35 -27.76 -9.42
N GLU A 58 9.65 -27.97 -10.70
CA GLU A 58 11.01 -27.93 -11.26
C GLU A 58 11.50 -26.49 -11.53
N GLU A 59 10.90 -25.48 -10.88
CA GLU A 59 11.20 -24.06 -11.11
C GLU A 59 12.61 -23.72 -10.61
N GLN A 60 13.55 -23.54 -11.54
CA GLN A 60 14.94 -23.12 -11.27
C GLN A 60 15.15 -21.61 -11.50
N ARG A 61 14.09 -20.88 -11.81
CA ARG A 61 14.16 -19.46 -12.11
C ARG A 61 14.63 -18.67 -10.89
N LYS A 62 15.57 -17.76 -11.10
CA LYS A 62 15.94 -16.76 -10.12
C LYS A 62 14.95 -15.60 -10.14
N TYR A 63 14.51 -15.17 -8.97
CA TYR A 63 13.58 -14.05 -8.78
C TYR A 63 14.34 -12.85 -8.22
N GLY A 64 15.26 -12.31 -9.03
CA GLY A 64 16.24 -11.32 -8.58
C GLY A 64 17.18 -11.91 -7.53
N ASP A 65 17.44 -11.12 -6.48
CA ASP A 65 18.30 -11.50 -5.34
C ASP A 65 17.51 -12.08 -4.16
N LEU A 66 16.24 -12.47 -4.38
CA LEU A 66 15.39 -12.99 -3.32
C LEU A 66 15.77 -14.42 -2.93
N GLU A 67 15.81 -14.67 -1.62
CA GLU A 67 15.97 -16.03 -1.10
C GLU A 67 14.73 -16.86 -1.43
N SER A 68 14.98 -18.08 -1.94
CA SER A 68 13.94 -19.05 -2.24
C SER A 68 13.90 -20.16 -1.19
N GLN A 69 12.70 -20.59 -0.83
CA GLN A 69 12.45 -21.71 0.06
C GLN A 69 11.43 -22.64 -0.59
N HIS A 70 11.73 -23.95 -0.62
CA HIS A 70 10.77 -24.94 -1.09
C HIS A 70 9.79 -25.30 0.03
N VAL A 71 8.50 -25.35 -0.31
CA VAL A 71 7.39 -25.66 0.60
C VAL A 71 6.34 -26.50 -0.11
N ASP A 72 5.65 -27.37 0.62
CA ASP A 72 4.43 -28.01 0.14
C ASP A 72 3.19 -27.20 0.56
N PHE A 73 2.60 -26.46 -0.39
CA PHE A 73 1.37 -25.68 -0.17
C PHE A 73 0.14 -26.53 0.18
N ARG A 74 0.22 -27.87 0.09
CA ARG A 74 -0.84 -28.80 0.49
C ARG A 74 -0.68 -29.27 1.93
N ASN A 75 0.48 -29.04 2.54
CA ASN A 75 0.81 -29.52 3.87
C ASN A 75 0.66 -28.39 4.90
N ASP A 76 -0.15 -28.61 5.93
CA ASP A 76 -0.37 -27.64 7.00
C ASP A 76 0.91 -27.32 7.78
N ALA A 77 1.86 -28.26 7.90
CA ALA A 77 3.14 -28.02 8.57
C ALA A 77 4.03 -27.02 7.81
N ASP A 78 4.07 -27.12 6.47
CA ASP A 78 4.81 -26.20 5.62
C ASP A 78 4.08 -24.84 5.49
N SER A 79 2.75 -24.87 5.56
CA SER A 79 1.90 -23.67 5.68
C SER A 79 2.22 -22.86 6.95
N ASN A 80 2.53 -23.55 8.05
CA ASN A 80 3.01 -22.90 9.27
C ASN A 80 4.36 -22.24 9.07
N THR A 81 5.25 -22.82 8.25
CA THR A 81 6.58 -22.23 7.98
C THR A 81 6.48 -20.87 7.27
N ILE A 82 5.55 -20.73 6.32
CA ILE A 82 5.27 -19.43 5.66
C ILE A 82 4.75 -18.43 6.69
N SER A 83 3.78 -18.86 7.51
CA SER A 83 3.16 -18.03 8.55
C SER A 83 4.18 -17.62 9.63
N ASP A 84 5.08 -18.50 10.02
CA ASP A 84 6.14 -18.27 10.99
C ASP A 84 7.14 -17.24 10.45
N TRP A 85 7.56 -17.37 9.19
CA TRP A 85 8.40 -16.37 8.53
C TRP A 85 7.71 -15.00 8.50
N ILE A 86 6.41 -14.95 8.21
CA ILE A 86 5.65 -13.71 8.22
C ILE A 86 5.60 -13.11 9.63
N ASN A 87 5.22 -13.90 10.63
CA ASN A 87 5.08 -13.45 12.01
C ASN A 87 6.42 -12.99 12.61
N GLN A 88 7.53 -13.64 12.23
CA GLN A 88 8.87 -13.25 12.66
C GLN A 88 9.25 -11.85 12.18
N HIS A 89 8.79 -11.43 11.01
CA HIS A 89 9.21 -10.18 10.37
C HIS A 89 8.14 -9.08 10.38
N ALA A 90 6.88 -9.43 10.57
CA ALA A 90 5.79 -8.47 10.66
C ALA A 90 5.74 -7.78 12.03
N GLU A 91 6.33 -8.33 13.10
CA GLU A 91 6.22 -7.86 14.50
C GLU A 91 4.79 -7.76 15.08
N GLU A 92 3.74 -7.69 14.25
CA GLU A 92 2.34 -7.79 14.60
C GLU A 92 1.66 -8.88 13.75
N THR A 93 0.68 -9.57 14.35
CA THR A 93 -0.07 -10.63 13.67
C THR A 93 -0.88 -10.05 12.51
N MET A 94 -0.57 -10.48 11.29
CA MET A 94 -1.19 -10.01 10.04
C MET A 94 -2.53 -10.67 9.70
N GLY A 95 -3.00 -11.61 10.54
CA GLY A 95 -4.19 -12.42 10.25
C GLY A 95 -4.04 -13.35 9.03
N PHE A 96 -2.84 -13.46 8.46
CA PHE A 96 -2.51 -14.41 7.40
C PHE A 96 -2.57 -15.84 7.95
N LYS A 97 -3.35 -16.72 7.31
CA LYS A 97 -3.53 -18.12 7.70
C LYS A 97 -3.22 -19.05 6.52
N ASN A 98 -2.12 -18.77 5.83
CA ASN A 98 -1.77 -19.41 4.57
C ASN A 98 -2.93 -19.44 3.56
N ASP A 99 -3.38 -18.25 3.16
CA ASP A 99 -4.52 -18.10 2.25
C ASP A 99 -4.13 -18.39 0.77
N PHE A 100 -3.01 -19.08 0.53
CA PHE A 100 -2.60 -19.52 -0.80
C PHE A 100 -3.36 -20.79 -1.21
N PRO A 101 -3.81 -20.90 -2.48
CA PRO A 101 -4.39 -22.13 -3.01
C PRO A 101 -3.42 -23.32 -2.95
N MET A 102 -3.95 -24.53 -2.77
CA MET A 102 -3.19 -25.79 -2.70
C MET A 102 -2.42 -26.14 -3.99
N ASP A 103 -2.81 -25.55 -5.12
CA ASP A 103 -2.17 -25.70 -6.42
C ASP A 103 -1.23 -24.52 -6.75
N THR A 104 -0.88 -23.70 -5.74
CA THR A 104 0.15 -22.67 -5.87
C THR A 104 1.48 -23.33 -6.26
N ARG A 105 2.07 -22.87 -7.37
CA ARG A 105 3.42 -23.25 -7.82
C ARG A 105 4.49 -22.40 -7.18
N ILE A 106 4.18 -21.12 -6.99
CA ILE A 106 5.12 -20.14 -6.46
C ILE A 106 4.35 -18.99 -5.81
N ALA A 107 4.87 -18.48 -4.71
CA ALA A 107 4.45 -17.25 -4.08
C ALA A 107 5.68 -16.37 -3.80
N LEU A 108 5.73 -15.18 -4.41
CA LEU A 108 6.65 -14.12 -4.04
C LEU A 108 6.00 -13.30 -2.93
N THR A 109 6.71 -13.08 -1.83
CA THR A 109 6.19 -12.34 -0.67
C THR A 109 7.11 -11.19 -0.31
N ASN A 110 6.53 -10.09 0.16
CA ASN A 110 7.23 -8.95 0.72
C ASN A 110 6.47 -8.39 1.93
N ILE A 111 7.18 -8.15 3.01
CA ILE A 111 6.71 -7.41 4.18
C ILE A 111 7.35 -6.04 4.11
N HIS A 112 6.50 -5.01 4.03
CA HIS A 112 6.91 -3.62 4.04
C HIS A 112 6.32 -2.95 5.28
N ARG A 113 7.20 -2.49 6.18
CA ARG A 113 6.83 -1.81 7.40
C ARG A 113 7.41 -0.40 7.43
N PHE A 114 6.64 0.53 7.98
CA PHE A 114 7.09 1.86 8.34
C PHE A 114 6.57 2.25 9.72
N LYS A 115 7.46 2.75 10.58
CA LYS A 115 7.08 3.27 11.90
C LYS A 115 7.85 4.54 12.21
N ASP A 116 7.15 5.61 12.56
CA ASP A 116 7.77 6.89 12.91
C ASP A 116 6.84 7.72 13.80
N THR A 117 7.40 8.75 14.44
CA THR A 117 6.65 9.73 15.22
C THR A 117 6.49 11.05 14.44
N TRP A 118 5.56 11.89 14.88
CA TRP A 118 5.36 13.20 14.24
C TRP A 118 6.56 14.11 14.45
N LYS A 119 6.90 14.89 13.42
CA LYS A 119 7.98 15.86 13.51
C LYS A 119 7.56 17.05 14.38
N GLU A 120 8.33 17.32 15.42
CA GLU A 120 8.16 18.53 16.23
C GLU A 120 8.49 19.79 15.41
N PHE A 121 7.72 20.85 15.63
CA PHE A 121 7.96 22.18 15.09
C PHE A 121 8.25 23.17 16.21
N ASN A 122 8.68 24.40 15.87
CA ASN A 122 9.07 25.45 16.82
C ASN A 122 8.21 25.45 18.11
N ASN A 123 8.86 25.29 19.26
CA ASN A 123 8.28 25.08 20.60
C ASN A 123 7.89 23.64 20.97
N GLY A 124 8.42 22.62 20.27
CA GLY A 124 8.26 21.20 20.63
C GLY A 124 6.86 20.62 20.35
N SER A 125 6.02 21.35 19.61
CA SER A 125 4.67 20.90 19.26
C SER A 125 4.62 20.44 17.80
N PRO A 126 4.12 19.24 17.49
CA PRO A 126 3.92 18.80 16.11
C PRO A 126 2.95 19.70 15.35
N CYS A 127 3.24 19.95 14.07
CA CYS A 127 2.39 20.76 13.18
C CYS A 127 1.99 19.99 11.93
N MET A 128 0.87 20.34 11.32
CA MET A 128 0.45 19.85 10.00
C MET A 128 0.29 21.00 9.02
N LYS A 129 0.49 20.74 7.74
CA LYS A 129 0.18 21.70 6.67
C LYS A 129 -1.20 21.40 6.11
N LEU A 130 -2.01 22.44 6.01
CA LEU A 130 -3.34 22.40 5.41
C LEU A 130 -3.30 23.08 4.04
N TYR A 131 -3.74 22.35 3.03
CA TYR A 131 -3.98 22.84 1.67
C TYR A 131 -5.49 22.94 1.47
N ASN A 132 -5.98 24.16 1.28
CA ASN A 132 -7.40 24.42 1.09
C ASN A 132 -7.64 25.04 -0.29
N SER A 133 -8.44 24.36 -1.10
CA SER A 133 -8.94 24.87 -2.38
C SER A 133 -10.33 25.45 -2.19
N PHE A 134 -10.51 26.74 -2.48
CA PHE A 134 -11.83 27.37 -2.63
C PHE A 134 -11.83 27.98 -4.03
N ASN A 135 -12.76 27.59 -4.90
CA ASN A 135 -12.89 28.24 -6.20
C ASN A 135 -14.13 29.12 -6.22
N TYR A 136 -13.95 30.42 -6.51
CA TYR A 136 -15.01 31.42 -6.60
C TYR A 136 -15.43 31.61 -8.07
N THR A 137 -15.72 30.51 -8.77
CA THR A 137 -16.35 30.55 -10.10
C THR A 137 -17.71 29.87 -9.98
N GLN A 138 -18.78 30.56 -10.39
CA GLN A 138 -20.17 30.18 -10.12
C GLN A 138 -20.58 28.75 -10.54
N ASP A 139 -19.78 28.07 -11.38
CA ASP A 139 -20.12 26.76 -11.97
C ASP A 139 -19.20 25.59 -11.57
N VAL A 140 -18.19 25.77 -10.71
CA VAL A 140 -17.29 24.66 -10.32
C VAL A 140 -17.05 24.66 -8.80
N LYS A 141 -17.76 23.77 -8.09
CA LYS A 141 -17.57 23.51 -6.65
C LYS A 141 -16.50 22.43 -6.48
N TYR A 142 -15.35 22.77 -5.91
CA TYR A 142 -14.38 21.78 -5.43
C TYR A 142 -13.86 22.18 -4.06
N GLU A 143 -14.22 21.44 -3.02
CA GLU A 143 -13.61 21.56 -1.71
C GLU A 143 -12.96 20.21 -1.32
N THR A 144 -11.76 19.93 -1.81
CA THR A 144 -10.97 18.81 -1.27
C THR A 144 -9.91 19.37 -0.34
N ARG A 145 -9.82 18.84 0.87
CA ARG A 145 -8.77 19.22 1.84
C ARG A 145 -7.64 18.22 1.76
N MET A 146 -6.43 18.70 1.54
CA MET A 146 -5.21 17.89 1.67
C MET A 146 -4.48 18.32 2.95
N LEU A 147 -4.23 17.35 3.82
CA LEU A 147 -3.46 17.52 5.05
C LEU A 147 -2.12 16.82 4.88
N GLU A 148 -1.01 17.53 5.12
CA GLU A 148 0.32 16.92 5.21
C GLU A 148 0.79 16.91 6.67
N LEU A 149 0.98 15.72 7.22
CA LEU A 149 1.49 15.46 8.56
C LEU A 149 2.95 15.00 8.42
N PRO A 150 3.94 15.87 8.67
CA PRO A 150 5.35 15.52 8.54
C PRO A 150 5.77 14.55 9.65
N THR A 151 6.51 13.51 9.29
CA THR A 151 7.28 12.70 10.24
C THR A 151 8.75 13.08 10.14
N SER A 152 9.64 12.33 10.81
CA SER A 152 11.07 12.57 10.72
C SER A 152 11.58 12.36 9.27
N GLY A 153 12.71 12.98 8.91
CA GLY A 153 13.32 12.82 7.58
C GLY A 153 12.45 13.35 6.42
N ASP A 154 12.46 12.63 5.30
CA ASP A 154 11.76 12.99 4.05
C ASP A 154 10.34 12.37 3.94
N PHE A 155 9.78 11.86 5.04
CA PHE A 155 8.47 11.21 5.06
C PHE A 155 7.36 12.15 5.48
N LYS A 156 6.19 11.97 4.86
CA LYS A 156 4.97 12.72 5.18
C LYS A 156 3.77 11.81 5.02
N LEU A 157 2.87 11.83 6.01
CA LEU A 157 1.54 11.27 5.85
C LEU A 157 0.65 12.32 5.19
N VAL A 158 -0.04 11.94 4.11
CA VAL A 158 -0.98 12.79 3.39
C VAL A 158 -2.38 12.22 3.56
N LEU A 159 -3.31 13.07 4.02
CA LEU A 159 -4.73 12.75 4.11
C LEU A 159 -5.49 13.58 3.09
N LEU A 160 -6.24 12.92 2.20
CA LEU A 160 -7.16 13.57 1.27
C LEU A 160 -8.57 13.42 1.84
N VAL A 161 -9.14 14.52 2.31
CA VAL A 161 -10.46 14.56 2.96
C VAL A 161 -11.47 15.21 2.01
N PRO A 162 -12.59 14.54 1.71
CA PRO A 162 -13.63 15.12 0.86
C PRO A 162 -14.42 16.21 1.59
N ASN A 163 -14.74 17.32 0.91
CA ASN A 163 -15.97 18.08 1.19
C ASN A 163 -16.84 18.11 -0.08
N GLU A 164 -18.14 17.84 0.12
CA GLU A 164 -19.30 18.11 -0.76
C GLU A 164 -19.26 17.72 -2.26
N THR A 165 -18.11 17.44 -2.90
CA THR A 165 -17.97 17.20 -4.36
C THR A 165 -16.85 16.21 -4.74
N ASP A 166 -17.15 15.36 -5.72
CA ASP A 166 -16.51 14.07 -6.08
C ASP A 166 -15.15 14.15 -6.82
N VAL A 167 -14.27 15.10 -6.51
CA VAL A 167 -12.92 15.18 -7.14
C VAL A 167 -11.85 14.36 -6.43
N LEU A 168 -12.19 13.79 -5.27
CA LEU A 168 -11.27 13.00 -4.45
C LEU A 168 -10.61 11.83 -5.23
N PRO A 169 -11.32 11.08 -6.09
CA PRO A 169 -10.71 10.00 -6.88
C PRO A 169 -9.67 10.50 -7.89
N GLU A 170 -9.90 11.65 -8.54
CA GLU A 170 -8.94 12.22 -9.49
C GLU A 170 -7.67 12.68 -8.77
N LEU A 171 -7.84 13.40 -7.65
CA LEU A 171 -6.70 13.86 -6.84
C LEU A 171 -5.88 12.68 -6.31
N PHE A 172 -6.55 11.63 -5.83
CA PHE A 172 -5.87 10.42 -5.38
C PHE A 172 -5.16 9.69 -6.53
N SER A 173 -5.75 9.66 -7.73
CA SER A 173 -5.13 9.09 -8.92
C SER A 173 -3.86 9.85 -9.29
N LYS A 174 -3.88 11.19 -9.26
CA LYS A 174 -2.69 12.03 -9.49
C LYS A 174 -1.62 11.82 -8.43
N LEU A 175 -2.00 11.79 -7.14
CA LEU A 175 -1.08 11.49 -6.04
C LEU A 175 -0.39 10.15 -6.24
N ARG A 176 -1.16 9.11 -6.62
CA ARG A 176 -0.65 7.76 -6.89
C ARG A 176 0.31 7.71 -8.08
N ASN A 177 -0.05 8.36 -9.18
CA ASN A 177 0.61 8.17 -10.47
C ASN A 177 1.75 9.17 -10.72
N GLU A 178 1.57 10.40 -10.27
CA GLU A 178 2.45 11.54 -10.62
C GLU A 178 3.22 12.05 -9.41
N GLY A 179 2.66 11.96 -8.20
CA GLY A 179 3.32 12.35 -6.96
C GLY A 179 2.57 13.43 -6.17
N LEU A 180 3.12 13.80 -5.03
CA LEU A 180 2.52 14.78 -4.12
C LEU A 180 2.56 16.18 -4.71
N GLU A 181 3.66 16.58 -5.35
CA GLU A 181 3.79 17.89 -5.98
C GLU A 181 2.75 18.10 -7.09
N ALA A 182 2.52 17.08 -7.91
CA ALA A 182 1.49 17.10 -8.96
C ALA A 182 0.08 17.21 -8.36
N ALA A 183 -0.22 16.43 -7.32
CA ALA A 183 -1.51 16.48 -6.62
C ALA A 183 -1.73 17.86 -5.98
N ALA A 184 -0.73 18.40 -5.27
CA ALA A 184 -0.80 19.72 -4.65
C ALA A 184 -0.99 20.84 -5.67
N SER A 185 -0.31 20.76 -6.81
CA SER A 185 -0.44 21.75 -7.90
C SER A 185 -1.84 21.75 -8.52
N CYS A 186 -2.51 20.58 -8.57
CA CYS A 186 -3.88 20.48 -9.07
C CYS A 186 -4.92 21.13 -8.15
N LEU A 187 -4.63 21.26 -6.86
CA LEU A 187 -5.55 21.90 -5.91
C LEU A 187 -5.63 23.42 -6.09
N GLN A 188 -4.63 24.05 -6.72
CA GLN A 188 -4.48 25.52 -6.78
C GLN A 188 -4.88 26.20 -5.45
N PRO A 189 -4.22 25.85 -4.33
CA PRO A 189 -4.68 26.25 -3.01
C PRO A 189 -4.72 27.77 -2.90
N MET A 190 -5.86 28.34 -2.49
CA MET A 190 -5.96 29.78 -2.24
C MET A 190 -5.06 30.21 -1.09
N PHE A 191 -4.89 29.33 -0.10
CA PHE A 191 -3.91 29.49 0.95
C PHE A 191 -3.37 28.14 1.42
N THR A 192 -2.13 28.15 1.86
CA THR A 192 -1.50 27.08 2.62
C THR A 192 -1.21 27.62 4.00
N THR A 193 -1.63 26.90 5.04
CA THR A 193 -1.35 27.28 6.43
C THR A 193 -0.71 26.13 7.19
N THR A 194 0.15 26.48 8.14
CA THR A 194 0.70 25.52 9.11
C THR A 194 -0.06 25.68 10.41
N THR A 195 -0.64 24.60 10.90
CA THR A 195 -1.45 24.59 12.13
C THR A 195 -0.96 23.51 13.09
N ARG A 196 -1.42 23.56 14.34
CA ARG A 196 -1.20 22.48 15.31
C ARG A 196 -1.68 21.16 14.72
N LEU A 197 -0.86 20.12 14.84
CA LEU A 197 -1.23 18.79 14.40
C LEU A 197 -2.31 18.23 15.31
N GLU A 198 -3.42 17.82 14.71
CA GLU A 198 -4.47 17.01 15.33
C GLU A 198 -4.55 15.73 14.49
N ALA A 199 -3.80 14.70 14.90
CA ALA A 199 -3.77 13.45 14.16
C ALA A 199 -5.10 12.71 14.34
N PRO A 200 -5.68 12.13 13.28
CA PRO A 200 -6.85 11.28 13.44
C PRO A 200 -6.45 9.97 14.12
N SER A 201 -7.32 9.45 14.99
CA SER A 201 -7.17 8.10 15.55
C SER A 201 -7.73 7.08 14.55
N ILE A 202 -6.84 6.46 13.77
CA ILE A 202 -7.20 5.51 12.71
C ILE A 202 -6.55 4.16 12.99
N SER A 203 -7.36 3.11 12.86
CA SER A 203 -6.90 1.73 12.82
C SER A 203 -7.55 1.01 11.65
N ILE A 204 -6.74 0.43 10.76
CA ILE A 204 -7.21 -0.40 9.64
C ILE A 204 -6.51 -1.75 9.74
N CYS A 205 -7.29 -2.81 9.60
CA CYS A 205 -6.80 -4.16 9.27
C CYS A 205 -7.55 -4.60 8.02
N SER A 206 -6.82 -4.94 6.96
CA SER A 206 -7.41 -5.17 5.64
C SER A 206 -6.79 -6.34 4.91
N LYS A 207 -7.59 -6.96 4.04
CA LYS A 207 -7.17 -7.98 3.08
C LYS A 207 -7.63 -7.54 1.69
N ILE A 208 -6.70 -7.45 0.75
CA ILE A 208 -6.96 -7.10 -0.65
C ILE A 208 -6.58 -8.31 -1.51
N ILE A 209 -7.48 -8.77 -2.36
CA ILE A 209 -7.19 -9.76 -3.40
C ILE A 209 -7.32 -9.03 -4.74
N ARG A 210 -6.29 -9.13 -5.58
CA ARG A 210 -6.31 -8.67 -6.96
C ARG A 210 -6.40 -9.87 -7.88
N GLU A 211 -7.14 -9.72 -8.96
CA GLU A 211 -7.32 -10.76 -9.97
C GLU A 211 -5.98 -11.18 -10.60
N GLN A 212 -6.00 -12.34 -11.25
CA GLN A 212 -4.85 -12.88 -11.93
C GLN A 212 -4.50 -12.00 -13.15
N GLU A 213 -3.27 -11.50 -13.18
CA GLU A 213 -2.77 -10.67 -14.26
C GLU A 213 -1.54 -11.29 -14.92
N ILE A 214 -1.36 -11.04 -16.22
CA ILE A 214 -0.15 -11.42 -16.96
C ILE A 214 0.96 -10.44 -16.56
N VAL A 215 1.93 -10.91 -15.78
CA VAL A 215 3.08 -10.12 -15.34
C VAL A 215 4.19 -10.15 -16.38
N THR A 216 4.46 -11.33 -16.93
CA THR A 216 5.35 -11.54 -18.08
C THR A 216 4.76 -12.60 -19.00
N LYS A 217 5.32 -12.79 -20.21
CA LYS A 217 4.88 -13.85 -21.14
C LYS A 217 4.86 -15.25 -20.53
N SER A 218 5.65 -15.49 -19.47
CA SER A 218 5.79 -16.78 -18.80
C SER A 218 5.33 -16.77 -17.34
N PHE A 219 4.72 -15.68 -16.85
CA PHE A 219 4.31 -15.57 -15.46
C PHE A 219 2.99 -14.80 -15.34
N THR A 220 1.97 -15.52 -14.89
CA THR A 220 0.69 -14.93 -14.45
C THR A 220 0.59 -15.03 -12.95
N ALA A 221 0.16 -13.96 -12.28
CA ALA A 221 0.07 -13.94 -10.84
C ALA A 221 -1.20 -13.28 -10.34
N THR A 222 -1.71 -13.83 -9.24
CA THR A 222 -2.77 -13.25 -8.43
C THR A 222 -2.13 -12.45 -7.29
N GLY A 223 -2.64 -11.24 -7.07
CA GLY A 223 -2.15 -10.38 -5.99
C GLY A 223 -2.92 -10.59 -4.70
N LEU A 224 -2.22 -10.62 -3.57
CA LEU A 224 -2.83 -10.70 -2.25
C LEU A 224 -2.08 -9.76 -1.30
N GLN A 225 -2.79 -8.94 -0.53
CA GLN A 225 -2.18 -8.06 0.46
C GLN A 225 -2.93 -8.13 1.79
N TYR A 226 -2.17 -8.15 2.89
CA TYR A 226 -2.67 -7.94 4.25
C TYR A 226 -2.04 -6.68 4.77
N GLY A 227 -2.85 -5.77 5.25
CA GLY A 227 -2.39 -4.43 5.61
C GLY A 227 -2.96 -4.00 6.94
N ASN A 228 -2.06 -3.60 7.84
CA ASN A 228 -2.37 -2.96 9.10
C ASN A 228 -1.82 -1.54 9.09
N ILE A 229 -2.62 -0.56 9.53
CA ILE A 229 -2.15 0.80 9.79
C ILE A 229 -2.77 1.30 11.09
N LYS A 230 -1.94 1.95 11.91
CA LYS A 230 -2.32 2.69 13.11
C LYS A 230 -1.79 4.11 12.98
N ILE A 231 -2.68 5.09 13.11
CA ILE A 231 -2.36 6.51 13.18
C ILE A 231 -2.92 7.01 14.51
N SER A 232 -2.09 7.70 15.30
CA SER A 232 -2.44 8.27 16.59
C SER A 232 -1.74 9.61 16.80
N ASP A 233 -1.96 10.23 17.96
CA ASP A 233 -1.24 11.46 18.36
C ASP A 233 0.27 11.25 18.56
N GLU A 234 0.73 9.99 18.70
CA GLU A 234 2.15 9.67 18.88
C GLU A 234 2.89 9.54 17.55
N GLY A 235 2.21 9.05 16.51
CA GLY A 235 2.83 8.77 15.23
C GLY A 235 2.03 7.83 14.35
N ILE A 236 2.77 7.11 13.53
CA ILE A 236 2.23 6.20 12.53
C ILE A 236 2.98 4.87 12.55
N ASP A 237 2.22 3.78 12.44
CA ASP A 237 2.73 2.42 12.29
C ASP A 237 1.97 1.76 11.15
N ILE A 238 2.66 1.47 10.04
CA ILE A 238 2.11 0.79 8.86
C ILE A 238 2.87 -0.49 8.64
N ASN A 239 2.15 -1.56 8.38
CA ASN A 239 2.73 -2.85 8.09
C ASN A 239 1.89 -3.57 7.04
N VAL A 240 2.49 -3.90 5.91
CA VAL A 240 1.79 -4.53 4.78
C VAL A 240 2.57 -5.75 4.29
N LEU A 241 1.93 -6.92 4.35
CA LEU A 241 2.32 -8.10 3.63
C LEU A 241 1.74 -8.01 2.21
N THR A 242 2.60 -8.16 1.20
CA THR A 242 2.23 -8.25 -0.21
C THR A 242 2.70 -9.57 -0.76
N CYS A 243 1.83 -10.27 -1.48
CA CYS A 243 2.09 -11.55 -2.11
C CYS A 243 1.68 -11.50 -3.58
N LEU A 244 2.52 -12.04 -4.46
CA LEU A 244 2.18 -12.38 -5.83
C LEU A 244 2.35 -13.89 -6.00
N TYR A 245 1.28 -14.63 -6.28
CA TYR A 245 1.36 -16.08 -6.41
C TYR A 245 0.80 -16.57 -7.73
N SER A 246 1.28 -17.72 -8.18
CA SER A 246 0.89 -18.37 -9.44
C SER A 246 0.44 -19.80 -9.18
N THR A 247 -0.62 -20.24 -9.84
CA THR A 247 -1.22 -21.59 -9.72
C THR A 247 -0.91 -22.47 -10.93
N VAL A 248 -1.08 -23.78 -10.80
CA VAL A 248 -0.87 -24.76 -11.91
C VAL A 248 -1.90 -24.53 -13.02
N ASP A 249 -3.16 -24.32 -12.66
CA ASP A 249 -4.22 -24.01 -13.61
C ASP A 249 -4.36 -22.49 -13.72
N SER A 250 -3.85 -21.92 -14.81
CA SER A 250 -4.03 -20.50 -15.16
C SER A 250 -5.40 -20.22 -15.77
N ALA A 251 -6.45 -20.91 -15.30
CA ALA A 251 -7.80 -20.59 -15.70
C ALA A 251 -8.19 -19.27 -15.02
N PRO A 252 -8.67 -18.26 -15.76
CA PRO A 252 -9.05 -16.99 -15.17
C PRO A 252 -10.12 -17.26 -14.11
N ILE A 253 -9.84 -16.83 -12.88
CA ILE A 253 -10.81 -16.84 -11.78
C ILE A 253 -12.06 -16.13 -12.32
N LYS A 254 -13.22 -16.81 -12.23
CA LYS A 254 -14.51 -16.23 -12.64
C LYS A 254 -14.67 -14.89 -11.94
N LYS A 255 -14.95 -13.83 -12.71
CA LYS A 255 -15.38 -12.52 -12.20
C LYS A 255 -16.34 -12.72 -11.02
N GLU A 256 -15.94 -12.33 -9.81
CA GLU A 256 -16.97 -11.90 -8.86
C GLU A 256 -17.62 -10.68 -9.51
N GLU A 257 -18.95 -10.74 -9.66
CA GLU A 257 -19.77 -9.73 -10.35
C GLU A 257 -19.35 -8.30 -9.98
N ASP A 258 -19.37 -7.37 -10.94
CA ASP A 258 -19.14 -5.95 -10.71
C ASP A 258 -20.04 -5.47 -9.55
N MET A 259 -19.42 -5.31 -8.39
CA MET A 259 -20.08 -4.93 -7.16
C MET A 259 -20.27 -3.42 -7.16
N SER A 260 -21.54 -2.98 -7.17
CA SER A 260 -21.85 -1.57 -7.02
C SER A 260 -21.51 -1.10 -5.60
N PHE A 261 -20.57 -0.15 -5.53
CA PHE A 261 -20.20 0.51 -4.29
C PHE A 261 -21.28 1.52 -3.90
N LEU A 262 -21.73 1.48 -2.65
CA LEU A 262 -22.58 2.53 -2.09
C LEU A 262 -21.68 3.73 -1.74
N GLU A 263 -21.51 4.67 -2.66
CA GLU A 263 -20.79 5.95 -2.49
C GLU A 263 -21.52 6.93 -1.55
N LYS A 264 -21.95 6.48 -0.36
CA LYS A 264 -22.71 7.35 0.57
C LYS A 264 -22.02 7.64 1.89
N ARG A 265 -20.79 7.17 2.11
CA ARG A 265 -20.03 7.48 3.34
C ARG A 265 -18.81 8.30 2.99
N PRO A 266 -18.50 9.37 3.77
CA PRO A 266 -17.26 10.11 3.57
C PRO A 266 -16.11 9.13 3.78
N CYS A 267 -15.33 8.92 2.73
CA CYS A 267 -14.08 8.18 2.78
C CYS A 267 -12.96 9.16 2.56
N PHE A 268 -11.86 9.00 3.29
CA PHE A 268 -10.66 9.76 3.01
C PHE A 268 -9.56 8.82 2.55
N PHE A 269 -8.71 9.30 1.65
CA PHE A 269 -7.54 8.57 1.21
C PHE A 269 -6.34 8.92 2.07
N ILE A 270 -5.51 7.92 2.28
CA ILE A 270 -4.30 7.99 3.09
C ILE A 270 -3.14 7.66 2.15
N ALA A 271 -2.06 8.43 2.22
CA ALA A 271 -0.82 8.08 1.54
C ALA A 271 0.37 8.40 2.43
N LEU A 272 1.26 7.43 2.64
CA LEU A 272 2.59 7.73 3.19
C LEU A 272 3.52 8.00 2.01
N ILE A 273 4.05 9.21 1.96
CA ILE A 273 4.93 9.70 0.91
C ILE A 273 6.36 9.72 1.42
N PHE A 274 7.29 9.20 0.61
CA PHE A 274 8.72 9.45 0.79
C PHE A 274 9.20 10.37 -0.32
N LYS A 275 9.72 11.55 0.06
CA LYS A 275 9.99 12.68 -0.84
C LYS A 275 8.71 13.12 -1.56
N ASP A 276 8.49 12.59 -2.76
CA ASP A 276 7.34 12.89 -3.62
C ASP A 276 6.57 11.62 -4.05
N THR A 277 7.08 10.43 -3.70
CA THR A 277 6.49 9.16 -4.16
C THR A 277 5.70 8.45 -3.06
N PRO A 278 4.45 8.05 -3.32
CA PRO A 278 3.69 7.23 -2.38
C PRO A 278 4.29 5.83 -2.26
N ILE A 279 4.60 5.46 -1.02
CA ILE A 279 5.13 4.13 -0.67
C ILE A 279 4.11 3.27 0.07
N PHE A 280 3.09 3.90 0.66
CA PHE A 280 1.85 3.26 1.09
C PHE A 280 0.66 4.09 0.64
N LEU A 281 -0.44 3.40 0.34
CA LEU A 281 -1.73 3.99 -0.02
C LEU A 281 -2.81 3.31 0.79
N GLY A 282 -3.88 4.03 1.09
CA GLY A 282 -5.02 3.49 1.79
C GLY A 282 -6.27 4.31 1.58
N GLN A 283 -7.38 3.74 2.02
CA GLN A 283 -8.67 4.39 2.09
C GLN A 283 -9.29 4.03 3.42
N TYR A 284 -9.86 5.01 4.10
CA TYR A 284 -10.52 4.81 5.37
C TYR A 284 -11.98 5.23 5.29
N TYR A 285 -12.82 4.35 5.81
CA TYR A 285 -14.23 4.58 6.07
C TYR A 285 -14.42 4.62 7.60
N PRO A 286 -14.82 5.78 8.17
CA PRO A 286 -15.21 5.90 9.57
C PRO A 286 -16.48 5.08 9.91
#